data_AF-Q7U532-F1
#
_entry.id   AF-Q7U532-F1
#
_cell.length_a   1.000
_cell.length_b   1.000
_cell.length_c   1.000
_cell.angle_alpha   90.00
_cell.angle_beta   90.00
_cell.angle_gamma   90.00
#
_symmetry.space_group_name_H-M   'P 1'
#
loop_
_entity.id
_entity.type
_entity.pdbx_description
1 polymer ?
#
loop_
_entity_poly.entity_id
_entity_poly.type
_entity_poly.pdbx_seq_one_letter_code
_entity_poly.pdbx_strand_id
1 'polypeptide(L)'
;MAIAPDGQRHKLRGVELLQQAPPAPASPLGDCLDRLRQDWRRDGSLAGLWQDWPSIAGDLLATHCRPLSLQRGVLTVGASHPQWRQALQYNKPQLISALNSAGHPVRDLRIQQHHTGSAAQLPSEKDIWSRHPSRTDIHGMGTCPQCHRPAPNGEMALWSCCGFCHRQHLSDG
;
A
#
# COMPACT_ATOMS: atom_id res chain seq x y z
N MET A 1 -21.79 35.24 22.86
CA MET A 1 -22.55 34.00 22.58
C MET A 1 -22.99 34.05 21.13
N ALA A 2 -22.47 33.17 20.27
CA ALA A 2 -22.87 33.12 18.86
C ALA A 2 -24.22 32.40 18.77
N ILE A 3 -25.24 33.11 18.27
CA ILE A 3 -26.60 32.62 18.11
C ILE A 3 -26.63 31.84 16.78
N ALA A 4 -26.87 30.53 16.84
CA ALA A 4 -26.94 29.68 15.64
C ALA A 4 -28.09 30.14 14.70
N PRO A 5 -27.91 30.12 13.37
CA PRO A 5 -28.88 30.61 12.39
C PRO A 5 -30.20 29.81 12.41
N ASP A 6 -31.30 30.45 12.01
CA ASP A 6 -32.69 29.97 12.16
C ASP A 6 -32.94 28.59 11.53
N GLY A 7 -32.29 28.30 10.40
CA GLY A 7 -32.39 27.03 9.67
C GLY A 7 -31.74 25.80 10.37
N GLN A 8 -31.04 25.99 11.49
CA GLN A 8 -30.45 24.91 12.30
C GLN A 8 -31.23 24.66 13.60
N ARG A 9 -32.39 25.28 13.78
CA ARG A 9 -33.20 25.17 15.00
C ARG A 9 -34.51 24.45 14.70
N HIS A 10 -34.65 23.25 15.23
CA HIS A 10 -35.92 22.54 15.16
C HIS A 10 -36.66 22.71 16.48
N LYS A 11 -37.73 23.52 16.47
CA LYS A 11 -38.60 23.72 17.63
C LYS A 11 -39.59 22.56 17.75
N LEU A 12 -39.41 21.74 18.78
CA LEU A 12 -40.40 20.76 19.22
C LEU A 12 -41.12 21.33 20.45
N ARG A 13 -42.32 20.80 20.79
CA ARG A 13 -43.10 21.29 21.95
C ARG A 13 -42.27 21.20 23.23
N GLY A 14 -41.76 22.35 23.69
CA GLY A 14 -41.00 22.50 24.93
C GLY A 14 -39.48 22.35 24.81
N VAL A 15 -38.92 22.05 23.63
CA VAL A 15 -37.46 21.87 23.44
C VAL A 15 -37.00 22.39 22.07
N GLU A 16 -35.89 23.13 22.05
CA GLU A 16 -35.17 23.51 20.82
C GLU A 16 -34.01 22.52 20.58
N LEU A 17 -34.05 21.83 19.46
CA LEU A 17 -32.94 20.97 19.01
C LEU A 17 -32.06 21.73 18.02
N LEU A 18 -30.76 21.74 18.27
CA LEU A 18 -29.75 22.16 17.31
C LEU A 18 -29.56 21.03 16.29
N GLN A 19 -29.92 21.28 15.03
CA GLN A 19 -29.62 20.38 13.93
C GLN A 19 -28.23 20.66 13.37
N GLN A 20 -27.54 19.59 13.01
CA GLN A 20 -26.32 19.65 12.22
C GLN A 20 -26.59 20.37 10.89
N ALA A 21 -25.63 21.19 10.45
CA ALA A 21 -25.75 21.93 9.19
C ALA A 21 -26.06 20.96 8.03
N PRO A 22 -26.96 21.32 7.09
CA PRO A 22 -27.18 20.51 5.91
C PRO A 22 -25.84 20.27 5.20
N PRO A 23 -25.55 19.02 4.76
CA PRO A 23 -24.33 18.77 4.01
C PRO A 23 -24.31 19.64 2.74
N ALA A 24 -23.11 20.08 2.35
CA ALA A 24 -22.94 20.85 1.13
C ALA A 24 -23.52 20.08 -0.08
N PRO A 25 -24.07 20.79 -1.09
CA PRO A 25 -24.64 20.13 -2.26
C PRO A 25 -23.61 19.23 -2.95
N ALA A 26 -24.08 18.09 -3.46
CA ALA A 26 -23.24 17.14 -4.16
C ALA A 26 -22.57 17.82 -5.36
N SER A 27 -21.24 17.90 -5.32
CA SER A 27 -20.41 18.43 -6.41
C SER A 27 -19.90 17.27 -7.26
N PRO A 28 -19.65 17.46 -8.57
CA PRO A 28 -19.05 16.41 -9.37
C PRO A 28 -17.66 16.04 -8.84
N LEU A 29 -17.30 14.76 -8.94
CA LEU A 29 -16.05 14.23 -8.38
C LEU A 29 -14.82 14.99 -8.91
N GLY A 30 -14.83 15.43 -10.17
CA GLY A 30 -13.77 16.23 -10.77
C GLY A 30 -13.48 17.51 -9.99
N ASP A 31 -14.51 18.32 -9.72
CA ASP A 31 -14.36 19.60 -9.00
C ASP A 31 -13.84 19.40 -7.56
N CYS A 32 -14.28 18.31 -6.90
CA CYS A 32 -13.77 17.94 -5.59
C CYS A 32 -12.28 17.57 -5.63
N LEU A 33 -11.86 16.78 -6.63
CA LEU A 33 -10.47 16.40 -6.82
C LEU A 33 -9.59 17.59 -7.20
N ASP A 34 -10.07 18.52 -8.03
CA ASP A 34 -9.33 19.70 -8.42
C ASP A 34 -9.15 20.68 -7.25
N ARG A 35 -10.20 20.89 -6.44
CA ARG A 35 -10.09 21.67 -5.21
C ARG A 35 -9.08 21.05 -4.24
N LEU A 36 -9.15 19.73 -4.05
CA LEU A 36 -8.21 19.00 -3.20
C LEU A 36 -6.77 19.12 -3.70
N ARG A 37 -6.53 19.04 -5.02
CA ARG A 37 -5.21 19.27 -5.62
C ARG A 37 -4.69 20.68 -5.37
N GLN A 38 -5.55 21.70 -5.42
CA GLN A 38 -5.17 23.09 -5.16
C GLN A 38 -4.83 23.32 -3.69
N ASP A 39 -5.63 22.76 -2.77
CA ASP A 39 -5.37 22.81 -1.34
C ASP A 39 -4.05 22.12 -0.99
N TRP A 40 -3.79 20.94 -1.58
CA TRP A 40 -2.53 20.23 -1.43
C TRP A 40 -1.30 21.01 -1.91
N ARG A 41 -1.45 21.81 -2.97
CA ARG A 41 -0.39 22.72 -3.45
C ARG A 41 -0.19 23.89 -2.49
N ARG A 42 -1.26 24.50 -1.99
CA ARG A 42 -1.19 25.60 -1.01
C ARG A 42 -0.56 25.18 0.31
N ASP A 43 -0.87 24.00 0.80
CA ASP A 43 -0.38 23.49 2.09
C ASP A 43 1.04 22.89 2.01
N GLY A 44 1.66 22.89 0.82
CA GLY A 44 2.98 22.30 0.62
C GLY A 44 3.00 20.80 0.92
N SER A 45 1.86 20.13 0.73
CA SER A 45 1.69 18.72 1.09
C SER A 45 2.49 17.78 0.18
N LEU A 46 2.72 16.55 0.64
CA LEU A 46 3.38 15.48 -0.12
C LEU A 46 2.76 15.27 -1.51
N ALA A 47 1.44 15.45 -1.64
CA ALA A 47 0.73 15.25 -2.90
C ALA A 47 1.02 16.34 -3.94
N GLY A 48 1.20 17.60 -3.51
CA GLY A 48 1.69 18.67 -4.40
C GLY A 48 3.12 18.36 -4.85
N LEU A 49 3.98 17.97 -3.90
CA LEU A 49 5.35 17.58 -4.19
C LEU A 49 5.43 16.42 -5.20
N TRP A 50 4.56 15.42 -5.10
CA TRP A 50 4.51 14.31 -6.07
C TRP A 50 4.23 14.76 -7.50
N GLN A 51 3.42 15.81 -7.68
CA GLN A 51 3.12 16.35 -9.01
C GLN A 51 4.31 17.08 -9.62
N ASP A 52 5.03 17.84 -8.79
CA ASP A 52 6.14 18.68 -9.25
C ASP A 52 7.50 17.93 -9.21
N TRP A 53 7.56 16.76 -8.56
CA TRP A 53 8.75 15.92 -8.41
C TRP A 53 9.50 15.62 -9.72
N PRO A 54 8.85 15.28 -10.85
CA PRO A 54 9.55 15.06 -12.11
C PRO A 54 10.33 16.29 -12.59
N SER A 55 9.76 17.48 -12.39
CA SER A 55 10.42 18.74 -12.74
C SER A 55 11.55 19.12 -11.78
N ILE A 56 11.47 18.72 -10.50
CA ILE A 56 12.45 19.06 -9.47
C ILE A 56 13.64 18.09 -9.50
N ALA A 57 13.37 16.78 -9.57
CA ALA A 57 14.40 15.74 -9.55
C ALA A 57 14.96 15.42 -10.95
N GLY A 58 14.22 15.73 -12.01
CA GLY A 58 14.54 15.36 -13.38
C GLY A 58 14.15 13.91 -13.72
N ASP A 59 14.00 13.61 -15.01
CA ASP A 59 13.38 12.38 -15.51
C ASP A 59 14.05 11.09 -14.99
N LEU A 60 15.39 11.07 -14.94
CA LEU A 60 16.16 9.92 -14.48
C LEU A 60 15.93 9.61 -12.99
N LEU A 61 15.98 10.63 -12.13
CA LEU A 61 15.73 10.44 -10.70
C LEU A 61 14.25 10.21 -10.42
N ALA A 62 13.33 10.88 -11.12
CA ALA A 62 11.89 10.71 -10.92
C ALA A 62 11.40 9.29 -11.26
N THR A 63 12.05 8.64 -12.22
CA THR A 63 11.73 7.25 -12.61
C THR A 63 12.09 6.26 -11.50
N HIS A 64 13.25 6.45 -10.86
CA HIS A 64 13.83 5.46 -9.95
C HIS A 64 13.75 5.82 -8.47
N CYS A 65 13.41 7.06 -8.15
CA CYS A 65 13.33 7.63 -6.82
C CYS A 65 11.98 8.32 -6.63
N ARG A 66 11.30 8.00 -5.53
CA ARG A 66 9.96 8.55 -5.24
C ARG A 66 9.91 9.15 -3.84
N PRO A 67 9.23 10.29 -3.64
CA PRO A 67 8.99 10.82 -2.31
C PRO A 67 8.08 9.86 -1.55
N LEU A 68 8.44 9.46 -0.33
CA LEU A 68 7.65 8.55 0.49
C LEU A 68 6.85 9.32 1.55
N SER A 69 7.46 10.31 2.18
CA SER A 69 6.86 11.05 3.29
C SER A 69 7.53 12.39 3.49
N LEU A 70 6.77 13.42 3.83
CA LEU A 70 7.26 14.73 4.23
C LEU A 70 6.75 15.02 5.65
N GLN A 71 7.66 15.05 6.63
CA GLN A 71 7.30 15.28 8.04
C GLN A 71 8.23 16.30 8.67
N ARG A 72 7.66 17.38 9.22
CA ARG A 72 8.42 18.43 9.95
C ARG A 72 9.60 19.01 9.14
N GLY A 73 9.46 19.09 7.81
CA GLY A 73 10.52 19.54 6.90
C GLY A 73 11.58 18.49 6.57
N VAL A 74 11.41 17.23 6.96
CA VAL A 74 12.27 16.12 6.52
C VAL A 74 11.56 15.35 5.41
N LEU A 75 12.15 15.37 4.21
CA LEU A 75 11.65 14.61 3.06
C LEU A 75 12.31 13.24 3.02
N THR A 76 11.50 12.20 3.09
CA THR A 76 11.96 10.82 2.93
C THR A 76 11.79 10.41 1.48
N VAL A 77 12.88 10.04 0.80
CA VAL A 77 12.89 9.61 -0.60
C VAL A 77 13.29 8.14 -0.68
N GLY A 78 12.46 7.35 -1.33
CA GLY A 78 12.71 5.94 -1.60
C GLY A 78 13.43 5.76 -2.91
N ALA A 79 14.59 5.09 -2.91
CA ALA A 79 15.32 4.71 -4.12
C ALA A 79 15.15 3.23 -4.42
N SER A 80 14.87 2.90 -5.70
CA SER A 80 14.67 1.53 -6.17
C SER A 80 15.94 0.68 -6.19
N HIS A 81 17.11 1.27 -6.48
CA HIS A 81 18.39 0.57 -6.56
C HIS A 81 19.50 1.27 -5.74
N PRO A 82 20.54 0.52 -5.31
CA PRO A 82 21.69 1.08 -4.59
C PRO A 82 22.40 2.22 -5.31
N GLN A 83 22.52 2.15 -6.64
CA GLN A 83 23.13 3.18 -7.47
C GLN A 83 22.39 4.52 -7.37
N TRP A 84 21.05 4.49 -7.38
CA TRP A 84 20.22 5.68 -7.29
C TRP A 84 20.23 6.29 -5.89
N ARG A 85 20.37 5.45 -4.86
CA ARG A 85 20.59 5.91 -3.49
C ARG A 85 21.91 6.67 -3.36
N GLN A 86 23.00 6.20 -3.98
CA GLN A 86 24.28 6.91 -3.98
C GLN A 86 24.18 8.23 -4.75
N ALA A 87 23.56 8.23 -5.93
CA ALA A 87 23.32 9.44 -6.73
C ALA A 87 22.48 10.48 -5.96
N LEU A 88 21.42 10.05 -5.26
CA LEU A 88 20.62 10.94 -4.41
C LEU A 88 21.41 11.47 -3.20
N GLN A 89 22.28 10.65 -2.62
CA GLN A 89 23.12 11.08 -1.50
C GLN A 89 24.08 12.19 -1.92
N TYR A 90 24.70 12.05 -3.09
CA TYR A 90 25.59 13.06 -3.66
C TYR A 90 24.84 14.34 -4.06
N ASN A 91 23.67 14.20 -4.70
CA ASN A 91 22.86 15.34 -5.16
C ASN A 91 21.96 15.93 -4.05
N LYS A 92 22.03 15.43 -2.82
CA LYS A 92 21.20 15.86 -1.69
C LYS A 92 21.13 17.38 -1.51
N PRO A 93 22.24 18.15 -1.44
CA PRO A 93 22.17 19.60 -1.24
C PRO A 93 21.52 20.32 -2.42
N GLN A 94 21.80 19.90 -3.65
CA GLN A 94 21.20 20.47 -4.86
C GLN A 94 19.69 20.21 -4.90
N LEU A 95 19.26 19.01 -4.51
CA LEU A 95 17.86 18.63 -4.47
C LEU A 95 17.09 19.42 -3.41
N ILE A 96 17.68 19.63 -2.23
CA ILE A 96 17.10 20.48 -1.18
C ILE A 96 16.91 21.92 -1.68
N SER A 97 17.90 22.49 -2.37
CA SER A 97 17.77 23.82 -2.97
C SER A 97 16.64 23.88 -4.00
N ALA A 98 16.57 22.89 -4.90
CA ALA A 98 15.52 22.81 -5.92
C ALA A 98 14.11 22.68 -5.30
N LEU A 99 13.96 21.86 -4.26
CA LEU A 99 12.72 21.70 -3.50
C LEU A 99 12.28 23.01 -2.84
N ASN A 100 13.20 23.72 -2.20
CA ASN A 100 12.93 25.00 -1.56
C ASN A 100 12.55 26.07 -2.60
N SER A 101 13.21 26.10 -3.77
CA SER A 101 12.85 27.01 -4.88
C SER A 101 11.48 26.70 -5.49
N ALA A 102 11.05 25.44 -5.48
CA ALA A 102 9.72 25.03 -5.93
C ALA A 102 8.60 25.32 -4.91
N GLY A 103 8.92 25.90 -3.75
CA GLY A 103 7.93 26.24 -2.71
C GLY A 103 7.65 25.11 -1.71
N HIS A 104 8.47 24.06 -1.70
CA HIS A 104 8.40 22.98 -0.71
C HIS A 104 9.53 23.13 0.33
N PRO A 105 9.26 23.67 1.54
CA PRO A 105 10.30 23.88 2.54
C PRO A 105 10.81 22.54 3.11
N VAL A 106 12.02 22.15 2.69
CA VAL A 106 12.69 20.92 3.14
C VAL A 106 14.02 21.29 3.81
N ARG A 107 14.16 20.86 5.06
CA ARG A 107 15.35 21.04 5.92
C ARG A 107 16.33 19.89 5.77
N ASP A 108 15.83 18.67 5.63
CA ASP A 108 16.66 17.48 5.51
C ASP A 108 16.03 16.45 4.56
N LEU A 109 16.88 15.62 3.96
CA LEU A 109 16.48 14.58 3.04
C LEU A 109 17.00 13.23 3.53
N ARG A 110 16.06 12.32 3.81
CA ARG A 110 16.33 10.96 4.29
C ARG A 110 16.14 9.98 3.15
N ILE A 111 17.19 9.24 2.79
CA ILE A 111 17.11 8.27 1.70
C ILE A 111 16.86 6.90 2.31
N GLN A 112 15.79 6.25 1.86
CA GLN A 112 15.49 4.87 2.22
C GLN A 112 15.64 3.98 0.99
N GLN A 113 16.13 2.77 1.21
CA GLN A 113 16.07 1.73 0.20
C GLN A 113 14.60 1.30 0.08
N HIS A 114 13.97 1.72 -1.01
CA HIS A 114 12.61 1.34 -1.32
C HIS A 114 12.69 0.36 -2.46
N HIS A 115 12.80 -0.92 -2.12
CA HIS A 115 12.37 -1.94 -3.06
C HIS A 115 10.89 -1.67 -3.29
N THR A 116 10.54 -1.11 -4.44
CA THR A 116 9.22 -1.30 -5.02
C THR A 116 9.10 -2.82 -5.05
N GLY A 117 8.42 -3.37 -4.04
CA GLY A 117 8.19 -4.80 -3.98
C GLY A 117 7.54 -5.13 -5.30
N SER A 118 8.27 -5.82 -6.18
CA SER A 118 7.60 -6.62 -7.18
C SER A 118 6.64 -7.43 -6.35
N ALA A 119 5.33 -7.16 -6.48
CA ALA A 119 4.34 -7.96 -5.81
C ALA A 119 4.69 -9.38 -6.24
N ALA A 120 5.22 -10.18 -5.31
CA ALA A 120 5.61 -11.55 -5.63
C ALA A 120 4.36 -12.13 -6.28
N GLN A 121 4.45 -12.54 -7.54
CA GLN A 121 3.29 -13.11 -8.22
C GLN A 121 2.89 -14.31 -7.38
N LEU A 122 1.81 -14.14 -6.62
CA LEU A 122 1.23 -15.23 -5.89
C LEU A 122 0.82 -16.24 -6.96
N PRO A 123 1.23 -17.51 -6.84
CA PRO A 123 0.82 -18.51 -7.80
C PRO A 123 -0.70 -18.48 -7.88
N SER A 124 -1.23 -18.53 -9.11
CA SER A 124 -2.67 -18.57 -9.34
C SER A 124 -3.27 -19.76 -8.59
N GLU A 125 -4.51 -19.65 -8.13
CA GLU A 125 -5.25 -20.77 -7.56
C GLU A 125 -5.18 -22.00 -8.48
N LYS A 126 -5.25 -21.79 -9.80
CA LYS A 126 -5.09 -22.86 -10.80
C LYS A 126 -3.71 -23.51 -10.75
N ASP A 127 -2.65 -22.73 -10.55
CA ASP A 127 -1.28 -23.25 -10.46
C ASP A 127 -1.06 -24.04 -9.17
N ILE A 128 -1.64 -23.56 -8.06
CA ILE A 128 -1.62 -24.23 -6.76
C ILE A 128 -2.35 -25.59 -6.86
N TRP A 129 -3.58 -25.61 -7.38
CA TRP A 129 -4.36 -26.84 -7.56
C TRP A 129 -3.73 -27.81 -8.55
N SER A 130 -3.05 -27.30 -9.59
CA SER A 130 -2.36 -28.13 -10.57
C SER A 130 -1.13 -28.85 -9.99
N ARG A 131 -0.66 -28.50 -8.79
CA ARG A 131 0.48 -29.16 -8.15
C ARG A 131 0.12 -29.72 -6.77
N HIS A 132 -1.17 -29.84 -6.48
CA HIS A 132 -1.63 -30.26 -5.16
C HIS A 132 -1.29 -31.73 -4.92
N PRO A 133 -0.68 -32.10 -3.77
CA PRO A 133 -0.19 -33.46 -3.49
C PRO A 133 -1.28 -34.54 -3.56
N SER A 134 -2.55 -34.18 -3.30
CA SER A 134 -3.70 -35.09 -3.41
C SER A 134 -4.18 -35.37 -4.85
N ARG A 135 -3.59 -34.74 -5.88
CA ARG A 135 -3.97 -34.92 -7.29
C ARG A 135 -3.44 -36.26 -7.81
N THR A 136 -4.31 -37.26 -7.79
CA THR A 136 -4.00 -38.61 -8.28
C THR A 136 -3.78 -38.68 -9.79
N ASP A 137 -4.31 -37.74 -10.57
CA ASP A 137 -4.09 -37.67 -12.01
C ASP A 137 -2.67 -37.22 -12.39
N ILE A 138 -1.98 -36.50 -11.49
CA ILE A 138 -0.62 -36.00 -11.71
C ILE A 138 0.41 -36.89 -11.03
N HIS A 139 0.16 -37.26 -9.77
CA HIS A 139 1.12 -38.04 -8.99
C HIS A 139 0.86 -39.55 -9.06
N GLY A 140 -0.30 -39.99 -9.55
CA GLY A 140 -0.72 -41.39 -9.50
C GLY A 140 -1.14 -41.83 -8.09
N MET A 141 -1.54 -43.10 -7.99
CA MET A 141 -1.84 -43.77 -6.72
C MET A 141 -0.76 -44.78 -6.37
N GLY A 142 -0.53 -44.96 -5.08
CA GLY A 142 0.25 -46.05 -4.51
C GLY A 142 -0.34 -46.47 -3.17
N THR A 143 0.38 -47.29 -2.42
CA THR A 143 -0.11 -47.86 -1.16
C THR A 143 0.63 -47.23 0.01
N CYS A 144 -0.12 -46.68 0.97
CA CYS A 144 0.47 -46.04 2.15
C CYS A 144 1.21 -47.08 3.01
N PRO A 145 2.47 -46.82 3.44
CA PRO A 145 3.25 -47.78 4.23
C PRO A 145 2.71 -48.00 5.65
N GLN A 146 1.91 -47.08 6.18
CA GLN A 146 1.41 -47.15 7.56
C GLN A 146 0.07 -47.86 7.66
N CYS A 147 -0.92 -47.46 6.86
CA CYS A 147 -2.28 -48.02 6.93
C CYS A 147 -2.62 -48.96 5.76
N HIS A 148 -1.72 -49.11 4.78
CA HIS A 148 -1.88 -50.00 3.62
C HIS A 148 -3.07 -49.65 2.71
N ARG A 149 -3.60 -48.42 2.83
CA ARG A 149 -4.70 -47.91 1.99
C ARG A 149 -4.14 -47.25 0.72
N PRO A 150 -4.90 -47.23 -0.38
CA PRO A 150 -4.53 -46.49 -1.57
C PRO A 150 -4.46 -44.99 -1.25
N ALA A 151 -3.35 -44.35 -1.60
CA ALA A 151 -3.08 -42.96 -1.33
C ALA A 151 -2.40 -42.29 -2.54
N PRO A 152 -2.61 -40.98 -2.76
CA PRO A 152 -1.89 -40.24 -3.79
C PRO A 152 -0.39 -40.27 -3.51
N ASN A 153 0.44 -40.55 -4.54
CA ASN A 153 1.89 -40.58 -4.35
C ASN A 153 2.45 -39.20 -3.95
N GLY A 154 1.76 -38.11 -4.30
CA GLY A 154 2.15 -36.76 -3.92
C GLY A 154 2.09 -36.53 -2.40
N GLU A 155 1.06 -37.09 -1.74
CA GLU A 155 0.97 -37.05 -0.26
C GLU A 155 2.08 -37.91 0.38
N MET A 156 2.33 -39.09 -0.17
CA MET A 156 3.40 -39.96 0.32
C MET A 156 4.79 -39.37 0.12
N ALA A 157 5.03 -38.62 -0.96
CA ALA A 157 6.29 -37.91 -1.18
C ALA A 157 6.47 -36.73 -0.20
N LEU A 158 5.38 -36.07 0.20
CA LEU A 158 5.41 -34.90 1.08
C LEU A 158 5.47 -35.28 2.56
N TRP A 159 4.71 -36.28 2.99
CA TRP A 159 4.51 -36.63 4.39
C TRP A 159 4.96 -38.05 4.77
N SER A 160 5.54 -38.80 3.82
CA SER A 160 5.92 -40.22 3.97
C SER A 160 4.76 -41.18 4.30
N CYS A 161 3.52 -40.68 4.33
CA CYS A 161 2.30 -41.41 4.63
C CYS A 161 1.10 -40.73 3.96
N CYS A 162 -0.10 -41.33 4.02
CA CYS A 162 -1.31 -40.72 3.47
C CYS A 162 -1.83 -39.58 4.36
N GLY A 163 -2.66 -38.69 3.80
CA GLY A 163 -3.22 -37.55 4.54
C GLY A 163 -4.00 -37.92 5.81
N PHE A 164 -4.64 -39.10 5.85
CA PHE A 164 -5.32 -39.59 7.05
C PHE A 164 -4.35 -39.98 8.17
N CYS A 165 -3.29 -40.71 7.85
CA CYS A 165 -2.25 -41.06 8.81
C CYS A 165 -1.51 -39.81 9.29
N HIS A 166 -1.23 -38.87 8.38
CA HIS A 166 -0.61 -37.59 8.72
C HIS A 166 -1.48 -36.79 9.71
N ARG A 167 -2.80 -36.73 9.48
CA ARG A 167 -3.74 -36.08 10.42
C ARG A 167 -3.77 -36.76 11.79
N GLN A 168 -3.70 -38.09 11.83
CA GLN A 168 -3.63 -38.83 13.11
C GLN A 168 -2.35 -38.50 13.86
N HIS A 169 -1.19 -38.53 13.20
CA HIS A 169 0.07 -38.12 13.80
C HIS A 169 0.06 -36.69 14.36
N LEU A 170 -0.61 -35.75 13.69
CA LEU A 170 -0.76 -34.38 14.19
C LEU A 170 -1.71 -34.27 15.39
N SER A 171 -2.59 -35.25 15.59
CA SER A 171 -3.56 -35.27 16.69
C SER A 171 -3.01 -35.97 17.93
N ASP A 172 -2.02 -36.87 17.75
CA ASP A 172 -1.40 -37.66 18.82
C ASP A 172 -0.16 -36.98 19.46
N GLY A 173 0.20 -35.76 19.03
CA GLY A 173 1.31 -34.96 19.54
C GLY A 173 0.86 -33.65 20.17
#